data_AF-A0A355KVH5-F1
#
_entry.id   AF-A0A355KVH5-F1
#
_cell.length_a   1.000
_cell.length_b   1.000
_cell.length_c   1.000
_cell.angle_alpha   90.00
_cell.angle_beta   90.00
_cell.angle_gamma   90.00
#
_symmetry.space_group_name_H-M   'P 1'
#
loop_
_entity.id
_entity.type
_entity.pdbx_description
1 polymer ?
#
loop_
_entity_poly.entity_id
_entity_poly.type
_entity_poly.pdbx_seq_one_letter_code
_entity_poly.pdbx_strand_id
1 'polypeptide(L)'
;VLNSGRSIHDKRTYLAEYGKYVEESILYDKEYHLLVCILRDVTEEENQKEKKEKISHQTVEIADRVVDNQMRIVQEIASLLGETAAETKIALTKLKESISDE
;
A
#
# COMPACT_ATOMS: atom_id res chain seq x y z
N VAL A 1 3.46 9.16 -36.34
CA VAL A 1 4.75 9.61 -36.90
C VAL A 1 4.65 9.92 -38.38
N LEU A 2 4.29 8.97 -39.25
CA LEU A 2 4.20 9.18 -40.70
C LEU A 2 3.23 10.31 -41.12
N ASN A 3 2.10 10.46 -40.42
CA ASN A 3 1.12 11.51 -40.72
C ASN A 3 1.44 12.87 -40.08
N SER A 4 2.13 12.89 -38.94
CA SER A 4 2.40 14.11 -38.15
C SER A 4 3.80 14.66 -38.36
N GLY A 5 4.72 13.87 -38.89
CA GLY A 5 6.14 14.18 -39.03
C GLY A 5 6.85 14.48 -37.71
N ARG A 6 6.24 14.15 -36.57
CA ARG A 6 6.81 14.33 -35.22
C ARG A 6 7.34 12.99 -34.72
N SER A 7 8.57 13.01 -34.22
CA SER A 7 9.18 11.88 -33.52
C SER A 7 8.43 11.56 -32.23
N ILE A 8 8.42 10.28 -31.87
CA ILE A 8 7.95 9.78 -30.58
C ILE A 8 9.19 9.43 -29.77
N HIS A 9 9.21 9.82 -28.51
CA HIS A 9 10.32 9.54 -27.62
C HIS A 9 9.79 8.88 -26.35
N ASP A 10 10.48 7.83 -25.91
CA ASP A 10 10.33 7.14 -24.63
C ASP A 10 8.88 6.78 -24.29
N LYS A 11 8.10 6.43 -25.31
CA LYS A 11 6.69 6.07 -25.13
C LYS A 11 6.62 4.63 -24.66
N ARG A 12 6.01 4.42 -23.49
CA ARG A 12 5.73 3.08 -23.00
C ARG A 12 4.52 2.50 -23.72
N THR A 13 4.64 1.26 -24.18
CA THR A 13 3.56 0.51 -24.82
C THR A 13 3.63 -0.97 -24.46
N TYR A 14 2.48 -1.62 -24.43
CA TYR A 14 2.38 -3.06 -24.22
C TYR A 14 2.13 -3.76 -25.56
N LEU A 15 3.04 -4.64 -25.94
CA LEU A 15 2.93 -5.44 -27.15
C LEU A 15 2.28 -6.78 -26.81
N ALA A 16 0.96 -6.84 -26.89
CA ALA A 16 0.16 -8.00 -26.46
C ALA A 16 0.56 -9.31 -27.15
N GLU A 17 0.90 -9.27 -28.45
CA GLU A 17 1.34 -10.44 -29.21
C GLU A 17 2.64 -11.06 -28.68
N TYR A 18 3.47 -10.26 -28.03
CA TYR A 18 4.76 -10.67 -27.49
C TYR A 18 4.74 -10.80 -25.96
N GLY A 19 3.69 -10.33 -25.29
CA GLY A 19 3.60 -10.28 -23.84
C GLY A 19 4.67 -9.39 -23.20
N LYS A 20 5.09 -8.32 -23.89
CA LYS A 20 6.22 -7.46 -23.48
C LYS A 20 5.81 -6.01 -23.28
N TYR A 21 6.38 -5.38 -22.25
CA TYR A 21 6.39 -3.94 -22.11
C TYR A 21 7.63 -3.40 -22.78
N VAL A 22 7.44 -2.42 -23.67
CA VAL A 22 8.55 -1.79 -24.38
C VAL A 22 8.45 -0.28 -24.28
N GLU A 23 9.62 0.35 -24.24
CA GLU A 23 9.78 1.78 -24.43
C GLU A 23 10.18 2.02 -25.89
N GLU A 24 9.30 2.69 -26.64
CA GLU A 24 9.48 2.98 -28.05
C GLU A 24 9.90 4.44 -28.27
N SER A 25 10.98 4.60 -29.03
CA SER A 25 11.42 5.87 -29.58
C SER A 25 11.44 5.75 -31.10
N ILE A 26 10.58 6.52 -31.78
CA ILE A 26 10.43 6.52 -33.24
C ILE A 26 10.90 7.88 -33.77
N LEU A 27 12.04 7.89 -34.44
CA LEU A 27 12.63 9.06 -35.07
C LEU A 27 12.27 9.07 -36.56
N TYR A 28 11.82 10.22 -37.05
CA TYR A 28 11.56 10.42 -38.46
C TYR A 28 12.47 11.50 -39.03
N ASP A 29 13.36 11.08 -39.93
CA ASP A 29 14.20 11.96 -40.72
C ASP A 29 13.52 12.23 -42.07
N LYS A 30 13.05 13.47 -42.24
CA LYS A 30 12.34 13.91 -43.45
C LYS A 30 13.27 14.14 -44.64
N GLU A 31 14.54 14.44 -44.39
CA GLU A 31 15.51 14.78 -45.43
C GLU A 31 16.00 13.51 -46.11
N TYR A 32 16.34 12.50 -45.31
CA TYR A 32 16.79 11.20 -45.79
C TYR A 32 15.66 10.16 -45.95
N HIS A 33 14.41 10.55 -45.70
CA HIS A 33 13.22 9.67 -45.73
C HIS A 33 13.41 8.39 -44.87
N LEU A 34 14.12 8.53 -43.75
CA LEU A 34 14.45 7.41 -42.87
C LEU A 34 13.51 7.41 -41.66
N LEU A 35 13.04 6.22 -41.31
CA LEU A 35 12.33 5.97 -40.06
C LEU A 35 13.18 5.04 -39.20
N VAL A 36 13.58 5.50 -38.02
CA VAL A 36 14.32 4.70 -37.05
C VAL A 36 13.42 4.44 -35.87
N CYS A 37 13.23 3.16 -35.52
CA CYS A 37 12.53 2.75 -34.32
C CYS A 37 13.50 2.06 -33.38
N ILE A 38 13.57 2.55 -32.14
CA ILE A 38 14.34 1.96 -31.05
C ILE A 38 13.31 1.44 -30.05
N LEU A 39 13.37 0.13 -29.78
CA LEU A 39 12.53 -0.54 -28.80
C LEU A 39 13.43 -1.06 -27.69
N ARG A 40 13.16 -0.65 -26.46
CA ARG A 40 13.79 -1.22 -25.26
C ARG A 40 12.79 -2.11 -24.55
N ASP A 41 13.11 -3.39 -24.36
CA ASP A 41 12.33 -4.26 -23.48
C ASP A 41 12.51 -3.75 -22.04
N VAL A 42 11.40 -3.35 -21.42
CA VAL A 42 11.34 -2.85 -20.03
C VAL A 42 10.44 -3.76 -19.17
N THR A 43 10.15 -4.97 -19.63
CA THR A 43 9.22 -5.90 -18.99
C THR A 43 9.67 -6.27 -17.58
N GLU A 44 10.97 -6.44 -17.36
CA GLU A 44 11.49 -6.79 -16.03
C GLU A 44 11.31 -5.63 -15.05
N GLU A 45 11.58 -4.41 -15.48
CA GLU A 45 11.40 -3.19 -14.67
C GLU A 45 9.94 -2.99 -14.29
N GLU A 46 9.00 -3.18 -15.23
CA GLU A 46 7.57 -3.09 -14.93
C GLU A 46 7.12 -4.19 -13.96
N ASN A 47 7.57 -5.44 -14.14
CA ASN A 47 7.27 -6.55 -13.24
C ASN A 47 7.80 -6.31 -11.82
N GLN A 48 9.04 -5.80 -11.69
CA GLN A 48 9.63 -5.49 -10.39
C GLN A 48 8.89 -4.34 -9.70
N LYS A 49 8.45 -3.33 -10.47
CA LYS A 49 7.64 -2.23 -9.96
C LYS A 49 6.30 -2.72 -9.44
N GLU A 50 5.56 -3.52 -10.21
CA GLU A 50 4.29 -4.11 -9.79
C GLU A 50 4.45 -4.98 -8.54
N LYS A 51 5.49 -5.82 -8.49
CA LYS A 51 5.79 -6.67 -7.33
C LYS A 51 6.07 -5.82 -6.08
N LYS A 52 6.85 -4.76 -6.22
CA LYS A 52 7.16 -3.83 -5.12
C LYS A 52 5.90 -3.11 -4.63
N GLU A 53 5.07 -2.61 -5.54
CA GLU A 53 3.81 -1.95 -5.20
C GLU A 53 2.87 -2.92 -4.48
N LYS A 54 2.73 -4.15 -4.99
CA LYS A 54 1.92 -5.20 -4.35
C LYS A 54 2.38 -5.52 -2.94
N ILE A 55 3.68 -5.74 -2.72
CA ILE A 55 4.24 -6.01 -1.39
C ILE A 55 4.01 -4.81 -0.46
N SER A 56 4.22 -3.60 -0.95
CA SER A 56 4.00 -2.37 -0.18
C SER A 56 2.55 -2.26 0.27
N HIS A 57 1.59 -2.44 -0.65
CA HIS A 57 0.16 -2.40 -0.33
C HIS A 57 -0.23 -3.49 0.67
N GLN A 58 0.22 -4.73 0.47
CA GLN A 58 -0.04 -5.83 1.40
C GLN A 58 0.54 -5.55 2.79
N THR A 59 1.72 -4.95 2.87
CA THR A 59 2.36 -4.63 4.15
C THR A 59 1.57 -3.59 4.94
N VAL A 60 1.07 -2.55 4.26
CA VAL A 60 0.22 -1.53 4.88
C VAL A 60 -1.08 -2.16 5.40
N GLU A 61 -1.75 -2.97 4.57
CA GLU A 61 -3.00 -3.64 4.97
C GLU A 61 -2.81 -4.57 6.18
N ILE A 62 -1.69 -5.30 6.23
CA ILE A 62 -1.34 -6.15 7.39
C ILE A 62 -1.14 -5.28 8.63
N ALA A 63 -0.41 -4.17 8.52
CA ALA A 63 -0.16 -3.27 9.64
C ALA A 63 -1.49 -2.69 10.19
N ASP A 64 -2.37 -2.21 9.32
CA ASP A 64 -3.68 -1.67 9.70
C ASP A 64 -4.52 -2.74 10.43
N ARG A 65 -4.57 -3.97 9.91
CA ARG A 65 -5.25 -5.09 10.58
C ARG A 65 -4.66 -5.43 11.94
N VAL A 66 -3.34 -5.33 12.11
CA VAL A 66 -2.70 -5.54 13.41
C VAL A 66 -3.09 -4.43 14.38
N VAL A 67 -3.09 -3.17 13.94
CA VAL A 67 -3.51 -2.03 14.77
C VAL A 67 -4.96 -2.19 15.23
N ASP A 68 -5.88 -2.55 14.32
CA ASP A 68 -7.28 -2.77 14.67
C ASP A 68 -7.47 -3.88 15.70
N ASN A 69 -6.76 -5.00 15.54
CA ASN A 69 -6.79 -6.09 16.51
C ASN A 69 -6.23 -5.67 17.87
N GLN A 70 -5.14 -4.90 17.89
CA GLN A 70 -4.59 -4.36 19.14
C GLN A 70 -5.57 -3.40 19.81
N MET A 71 -6.27 -2.56 19.05
CA MET A 71 -7.23 -1.61 19.61
C MET A 71 -8.43 -2.32 20.27
N ARG A 72 -8.91 -3.43 19.68
CA ARG A 72 -9.93 -4.28 20.30
C ARG A 72 -9.43 -4.88 21.62
N ILE A 73 -8.22 -5.43 21.64
CA ILE A 73 -7.61 -5.99 22.87
C ILE A 73 -7.49 -4.90 23.95
N VAL A 74 -7.05 -3.69 23.58
CA VAL A 74 -6.95 -2.56 24.51
C VAL A 74 -8.32 -2.21 25.11
N GLN A 75 -9.39 -2.22 24.32
CA GLN A 75 -10.75 -1.99 24.81
C GLN A 75 -11.21 -3.08 25.78
N GLU A 76 -10.93 -4.35 25.48
CA GLU A 76 -11.24 -5.47 26.38
C GLU A 76 -10.51 -5.33 27.73
N ILE A 77 -9.21 -5.02 27.70
CA ILE A 77 -8.42 -4.78 28.91
C ILE A 77 -8.96 -3.58 29.69
N ALA A 78 -9.28 -2.48 29.02
CA ALA A 78 -9.85 -1.30 29.66
C ALA A 78 -11.19 -1.60 30.33
N SER A 79 -12.05 -2.41 29.70
CA SER A 79 -13.31 -2.87 30.26
C SER A 79 -13.08 -3.67 31.55
N LEU A 80 -12.18 -4.65 31.51
CA LEU A 80 -11.85 -5.50 32.67
C LEU A 80 -11.23 -4.70 33.83
N LEU A 81 -10.37 -3.73 33.51
CA LEU A 81 -9.79 -2.83 34.52
C LEU A 81 -10.87 -1.94 35.16
N GLY A 82 -11.83 -1.46 34.37
CA GLY A 82 -12.96 -0.68 34.87
C GLY A 82 -13.85 -1.47 35.82
N GLU A 83 -14.17 -2.72 35.47
CA GLU A 83 -14.91 -3.65 36.32
C GLU A 83 -14.17 -3.91 37.63
N THR A 84 -12.90 -4.30 37.56
CA THR A 84 -12.07 -4.60 38.74
C THR A 84 -11.92 -3.38 39.66
N ALA A 85 -11.76 -2.18 39.08
CA ALA A 85 -11.68 -0.94 39.84
C ALA A 85 -13.00 -0.60 40.55
N ALA A 86 -14.14 -0.85 39.90
CA ALA A 86 -15.46 -0.66 40.50
C ALA A 86 -15.69 -1.63 41.66
N GLU A 87 -15.36 -2.92 41.48
CA GLU A 87 -15.43 -3.94 42.54
C GLU A 87 -14.55 -3.56 43.74
N THR A 88 -13.31 -3.15 43.47
CA THR A 88 -12.37 -2.71 44.52
C THR A 88 -12.90 -1.50 45.29
N LYS A 89 -13.47 -0.51 44.59
CA LYS A 89 -14.08 0.67 45.22
C LYS A 89 -15.23 0.27 46.15
N ILE A 90 -16.09 -0.65 45.72
CA ILE A 90 -17.22 -1.13 46.54
C ILE A 90 -16.70 -1.84 47.78
N ALA A 91 -15.72 -2.74 47.63
CA ALA A 91 -15.12 -3.47 48.74
C ALA A 91 -14.48 -2.52 49.77
N LEU A 92 -13.70 -1.54 49.31
CA LEU A 92 -13.08 -0.53 50.18
C LEU A 92 -14.12 0.37 50.86
N THR A 93 -15.21 0.71 50.18
CA THR A 93 -16.29 1.51 50.77
C THR A 93 -16.99 0.75 51.89
N LYS A 94 -17.33 -0.52 51.66
CA LYS A 94 -17.92 -1.41 52.68
C LYS A 94 -17.00 -1.60 53.88
N LEU A 95 -15.69 -1.76 53.65
CA LEU A 95 -14.70 -1.83 54.72
C LEU A 95 -14.65 -0.54 55.54
N LYS A 96 -14.68 0.62 54.88
CA LYS A 96 -14.69 1.93 55.55
C LYS A 96 -15.94 2.12 56.41
N GLU A 97 -17.11 1.76 55.89
CA GLU A 97 -18.37 1.82 56.64
C GLU A 97 -18.33 0.90 57.87
N SER A 98 -17.86 -0.34 57.71
CA SER A 98 -17.77 -1.31 58.82
C SER A 98 -16.85 -0.85 59.95
N ILE A 99 -15.77 -0.12 59.64
CA ILE A 99 -14.86 0.44 60.64
C ILE A 99 -15.45 1.70 61.31
N SER A 100 -16.37 2.41 60.64
CA SER A 100 -16.97 3.65 61.15
C SER A 100 -18.22 3.41 62.02
N ASP A 101 -18.83 2.22 61.93
CA ASP A 101 -20.00 1.79 62.72
C ASP A 101 -19.61 1.10 64.06
N GLU A 102 -18.31 1.01 64.38
CA GLU A 102 -17.78 0.72 65.73
C GLU A 102 -17.45 2.00 66.50
#